data_AF-A0A935KGU7-F1
#
_entry.id   AF-A0A935KGU7-F1
#
_cell.length_a   1.000
_cell.length_b   1.000
_cell.length_c   1.000
_cell.angle_alpha   90.00
_cell.angle_beta   90.00
_cell.angle_gamma   90.00
#
_symmetry.space_group_name_H-M   'P 1'
#
loop_
_entity.id
_entity.type
_entity.pdbx_description
1 polymer ?
#
loop_
_entity_poly.entity_id
_entity_poly.type
_entity_poly.pdbx_seq_one_letter_code
_entity_poly.pdbx_strand_id
1 'polypeptide(L)' 'MPPRRGAGTIPGTDASRSAVFVPIFGRDRMVGTIVLENYERDCAFGESEVRLLTTVASSMGVALENARLFDETQRL' A
#
# COMPACT_ATOMS: atom_id res chain seq x y z
N MET A 1 29.10 5.21 6.70
CA MET A 1 27.74 5.72 6.98
C MET A 1 26.93 4.55 7.50
N PRO A 2 26.41 4.57 8.74
CA PRO A 2 25.63 3.44 9.26
C PRO A 2 24.25 3.40 8.59
N PRO A 3 23.64 2.21 8.40
CA PRO A 3 22.30 2.10 7.85
C PRO A 3 21.29 2.78 8.79
N ARG A 4 20.41 3.61 8.22
CA ARG A 4 19.28 4.20 8.95
C ARG A 4 18.40 3.05 9.41
N ARG A 5 18.39 2.78 10.72
CA ARG A 5 17.49 1.78 11.33
C ARG A 5 16.04 2.18 11.00
N GLY A 6 15.43 1.46 10.06
CA GLY A 6 13.99 1.44 9.90
C GLY A 6 13.33 0.96 11.19
N ALA A 7 12.02 1.21 11.31
CA ALA A 7 11.20 0.74 12.41
C ALA A 7 11.59 -0.71 12.81
N GLY A 8 11.84 -0.95 14.09
CA GLY A 8 12.25 -2.26 14.56
C GLY A 8 11.27 -3.34 14.12
N THR A 9 11.78 -4.52 13.79
CA THR A 9 10.91 -5.67 13.53
C THR A 9 10.17 -6.03 14.82
N ILE A 10 8.97 -6.58 14.68
CA ILE A 10 8.24 -7.15 15.79
C ILE A 10 8.97 -8.45 16.19
N PRO A 11 9.13 -8.78 17.48
CA PRO A 11 9.73 -10.05 17.87
C PRO A 11 9.04 -11.23 17.19
N GLY A 12 9.82 -12.09 16.52
CA GLY A 12 9.30 -13.20 15.72
C GLY A 12 9.01 -12.86 14.24
N THR A 13 9.33 -11.64 13.78
CA THR A 13 9.24 -11.25 12.36
C THR A 13 10.59 -10.86 11.79
N ASP A 14 10.76 -11.07 10.49
CA ASP A 14 11.94 -10.63 9.75
C ASP A 14 11.78 -9.19 9.25
N ALA A 15 12.91 -8.56 8.89
CA ALA A 15 12.89 -7.28 8.19
C ALA A 15 12.79 -7.54 6.69
N SER A 16 11.87 -6.87 6.01
CA SER A 16 11.85 -6.90 4.55
C SER A 16 13.13 -6.27 3.99
N ARG A 17 13.66 -6.89 2.93
CA ARG A 17 14.86 -6.44 2.22
C ARG A 17 14.55 -5.38 1.18
N SER A 18 13.35 -5.44 0.62
CA SER A 18 12.78 -4.37 -0.20
C SER A 18 11.28 -4.32 -0.01
N ALA A 19 10.72 -3.11 -0.15
CA ALA A 19 9.29 -2.90 -0.05
C ALA A 19 8.85 -1.74 -0.94
N VAL A 20 7.61 -1.81 -1.44
CA VAL A 20 6.92 -0.72 -2.11
C VAL A 20 5.63 -0.41 -1.34
N PHE A 21 5.39 0.87 -1.14
CA PHE A 21 4.19 1.39 -0.48
C PHE A 21 3.43 2.24 -1.48
N VAL A 22 2.23 1.79 -1.87
CA VAL A 22 1.39 2.51 -2.83
C VAL A 22 0.14 3.01 -2.10
N PRO A 23 -0.04 4.34 -1.93
CA PRO A 23 -1.21 4.89 -1.28
C PRO A 23 -2.47 4.62 -2.12
N ILE A 24 -3.57 4.32 -1.44
CA ILE A 24 -4.90 4.22 -2.03
C ILE A 24 -5.63 5.53 -1.71
N PHE A 25 -6.04 6.25 -2.76
CA PHE A 25 -6.79 7.50 -2.63
C PHE A 25 -8.26 7.29 -2.97
N GLY A 26 -9.16 7.69 -2.07
CA GLY A 26 -10.59 7.82 -2.34
C GLY A 26 -10.93 9.30 -2.45
N ARG A 27 -11.41 9.73 -3.62
CA ARG A 27 -11.61 11.14 -3.98
C ARG A 27 -10.43 12.01 -3.51
N ASP A 28 -10.61 12.84 -2.49
CA ASP A 28 -9.61 13.83 -2.02
C ASP A 28 -8.84 13.38 -0.76
N ARG A 29 -8.93 12.11 -0.35
CA ARG A 29 -8.24 11.61 0.84
C ARG A 29 -7.59 10.25 0.64
N MET A 30 -6.50 10.01 1.35
CA MET A 30 -5.91 8.68 1.46
C MET A 30 -6.81 7.80 2.33
N VAL A 31 -7.24 6.66 1.78
CA VAL A 31 -8.12 5.69 2.47
C VAL A 31 -7.37 4.42 2.89
N GLY A 32 -6.16 4.21 2.38
CA GLY A 32 -5.34 3.06 2.74
C GLY A 32 -3.99 3.05 2.03
N THR A 33 -3.25 1.94 2.14
CA THR A 33 -1.98 1.73 1.46
C THR A 33 -1.83 0.25 1.11
N ILE A 34 -1.37 -0.04 -0.10
CA ILE A 34 -0.89 -1.36 -0.49
C ILE A 34 0.58 -1.44 -0.12
N VAL A 35 0.95 -2.47 0.65
CA VAL A 35 2.34 -2.77 0.98
C VAL A 35 2.72 -4.07 0.28
N LEU A 36 3.78 -4.04 -0.51
CA LEU A 36 4.38 -5.23 -1.09
C LEU A 36 5.81 -5.34 -0.60
N GLU A 37 6.12 -6.46 0.04
CA GLU A 37 7.42 -6.72 0.66
C GLU A 37 8.12 -7.90 0.00
N ASN A 38 9.45 -7.85 -0.02
CA ASN A 38 10.30 -8.98 -0.38
C ASN A 38 11.36 -9.18 0.70
N TYR A 39 11.43 -10.40 1.23
CA TYR A 39 12.33 -10.78 2.32
C TYR A 39 13.63 -11.44 1.82
N GLU A 40 13.71 -11.75 0.52
CA GLU A 40 14.82 -12.50 -0.08
C GLU A 40 15.74 -11.62 -0.94
N ARG A 41 15.18 -10.62 -1.63
CA ARG A 41 15.87 -9.80 -2.62
C ARG A 41 15.84 -8.31 -2.28
N ASP A 42 16.99 -7.66 -2.42
CA ASP A 42 17.11 -6.21 -2.47
C ASP A 42 16.61 -5.71 -3.83
N CYS A 43 16.08 -4.47 -3.88
CA CYS A 43 15.60 -3.84 -5.13
C CYS A 43 14.66 -4.73 -5.97
N ALA A 44 13.76 -5.49 -5.31
CA ALA A 44 12.96 -6.53 -5.97
C ALA A 44 11.83 -5.99 -6.88
N PHE A 45 11.57 -4.69 -6.84
CA PHE A 45 10.44 -4.06 -7.51
C PHE A 45 10.95 -2.94 -8.44
N GLY A 46 10.68 -3.08 -9.73
CA GLY A 46 10.93 -2.08 -10.74
C GLY A 46 9.69 -1.26 -11.06
N GLU A 47 9.80 -0.43 -12.09
CA GLU A 47 8.70 0.45 -12.49
C GLU A 47 7.43 -0.29 -12.93
N SER A 48 7.57 -1.50 -13.51
CA SER A 48 6.45 -2.33 -13.93
C SER A 48 5.56 -2.72 -12.75
N GLU A 49 6.17 -3.17 -11.65
CA GLU A 49 5.45 -3.57 -10.44
C GLU A 49 4.80 -2.35 -9.79
N VAL A 50 5.52 -1.23 -9.72
CA VAL A 50 4.96 0.03 -9.18
C VAL A 50 3.79 0.53 -10.02
N ARG A 51 3.89 0.52 -11.36
CA ARG A 51 2.78 0.90 -12.26
C ARG A 51 1.57 0.00 -12.07
N LEU A 52 1.78 -1.31 -12.02
CA LEU A 52 0.70 -2.27 -11.80
C LEU A 52 -0.02 -1.99 -10.48
N LEU A 53 0.74 -1.86 -9.38
CA LEU A 53 0.18 -1.58 -8.06
C LEU A 53 -0.52 -0.22 -8.00
N THR A 54 -0.01 0.78 -8.72
CA THR A 54 -0.65 2.12 -8.81
C THR A 54 -1.99 2.04 -9.52
N THR A 55 -2.10 1.28 -10.61
CA THR A 55 -3.38 1.04 -11.31
C THR A 55 -4.36 0.30 -10.41
N VAL A 56 -3.90 -0.74 -9.70
CA VAL A 56 -4.72 -1.48 -8.73
C VAL A 56 -5.22 -0.56 -7.62
N ALA A 57 -4.33 0.23 -7.01
CA ALA A 57 -4.66 1.19 -5.96
C ALA A 57 -5.70 2.23 -6.43
N SER A 58 -5.58 2.69 -7.68
CA SER A 58 -6.53 3.65 -8.26
C SER A 58 -7.94 3.05 -8.38
N SER A 59 -8.06 1.82 -8.88
CA SER A 59 -9.34 1.11 -8.97
C SER A 59 -9.93 0.81 -7.59
N MET A 60 -9.10 0.41 -6.62
CA MET A 60 -9.53 0.18 -5.24
C MET A 60 -10.08 1.45 -4.59
N GLY A 61 -9.44 2.60 -4.83
CA GLY A 61 -9.88 3.91 -4.33
C GLY A 61 -11.30 4.26 -4.75
N VAL A 62 -11.63 4.05 -6.03
CA VAL A 62 -12.98 4.25 -6.57
C VAL A 62 -13.98 3.29 -5.95
N ALA A 63 -13.63 2.00 -5.84
CA ALA A 63 -14.52 0.99 -5.28
C ALA A 63 -14.85 1.25 -3.79
N LEU A 64 -13.85 1.63 -3.00
CA LEU A 64 -14.03 1.95 -1.58
C LEU A 64 -14.87 3.21 -1.39
N GLU A 65 -14.70 4.23 -2.24
CA GLU A 65 -15.54 5.43 -2.19
C GLU A 65 -16.99 5.10 -2.56
N ASN A 66 -17.22 4.28 -3.58
CA ASN A 66 -18.57 3.83 -3.95
C ASN A 66 -19.24 3.05 -2.82
N ALA A 67 -18.52 2.14 -2.16
CA ALA A 67 -19.05 1.38 -1.04
C ALA A 67 -19.44 2.29 0.14
N ARG A 68 -18.64 3.32 0.42
CA ARG A 68 -18.95 4.32 1.45
C ARG A 68 -20.20 5.14 1.10
N LEU A 69 -20.29 5.64 -0.13
CA LEU A 69 -21.46 6.41 -0.59
C LEU A 69 -22.73 5.57 -0.54
N PHE A 70 -22.64 4.29 -0.91
CA PHE A 70 -23.77 3.37 -0.82
C PHE A 70 -24.24 3.16 0.63
N ASP A 71 -23.33 2.92 1.58
CA ASP A 71 -23.67 2.81 3.01
C ASP A 71 -24.29 4.10 3.55
N GLU A 72 -23.84 5.27 3.08
CA GLU A 72 -24.41 6.57 3.46
C GLU A 72 -25.86 6.74 2.96
N THR A 73 -26.17 6.25 1.75
CA THR A 73 -27.54 6.26 1.22
C THR A 73 -28.48 5.24 1.87
N GLN A 74 -27.97 4.11 2.38
CA GLN A 74 -28.79 3.08 3.04
C GLN A 74 -29.10 3.38 4.50
N ARG A 75 -28.42 4.36 5.10
CA ARG A 75 -28.65 4.81 6.49
C ARG A 75 -29.67 5.96 6.60
N LEU A 76 -30.23 6.41 5.47
CA LEU A 76 -31.34 7.37 5.38
C LEU A 76 -32.68 6.64 5.34
#